data_AF-A0A2V8G8V9-F1
#
_entry.id   AF-A0A2V8G8V9-F1
#
_cell.length_a   1.000
_cell.length_b   1.000
_cell.length_c   1.000
_cell.angle_alpha   90.00
_cell.angle_beta   90.00
_cell.angle_gamma   90.00
#
_symmetry.space_group_name_H-M   'P 1'
#
loop_
_entity.id
_entity.type
_entity.pdbx_description
1 polymer ?
#
loop_
_entity_poly.entity_id
_entity_poly.type
_entity_poly.pdbx_seq_one_letter_code
_entity_poly.pdbx_strand_id
1 'polypeptide(L)'
;MRTRFSLRPSLLSARVAPPPLALGPQALFCLLAILLFPASASADITGFLGVNMTPANRPVKGVAIGAGLLIVGLEFEYANTSEDLTQAAPALDTFMFDGLLQTPIPIAGMQFYATAGGGIYHETLSVPNTSETNVGTNIGGGAKISLAGPLRLRLDYRVFNLRGTPLHQTVQRFYAGINLKF
;
A
#
# COMPACT_ATOMS: atom_id res chain seq x y z
N MET A 1 10.94 55.48 48.94
CA MET A 1 9.80 54.72 48.41
C MET A 1 10.36 53.49 47.68
N ARG A 2 10.30 52.29 48.28
CA ARG A 2 10.87 51.05 47.73
C ARG A 2 9.73 50.14 47.24
N THR A 3 9.58 49.97 45.94
CA THR A 3 8.64 49.02 45.31
C THR A 3 9.34 47.67 45.11
N ARG A 4 8.84 46.61 45.76
CA ARG A 4 9.27 45.23 45.54
C ARG A 4 8.45 44.62 44.40
N PHE A 5 9.10 44.26 43.29
CA PHE A 5 8.52 43.42 42.25
C PHE A 5 8.59 41.94 42.70
N SER A 6 7.44 41.27 42.71
CA SER A 6 7.29 39.84 43.02
C SER A 6 7.08 39.09 41.70
N LEU A 7 8.06 38.28 41.31
CA LEU A 7 7.96 37.36 40.17
C LEU A 7 7.46 36.01 40.68
N ARG A 8 6.28 35.57 40.22
CA ARG A 8 5.80 34.20 40.41
C ARG A 8 6.37 33.30 39.31
N PRO A 9 6.86 32.09 39.63
CA PRO A 9 7.31 31.15 38.60
C PRO A 9 6.10 30.46 37.94
N SER A 10 6.10 30.42 36.61
CA SER A 10 5.15 29.71 35.77
C SER A 10 5.40 28.20 35.81
N LEU A 11 4.39 27.42 36.17
CA LEU A 11 4.42 25.96 36.11
C LEU A 11 4.29 25.50 34.65
N LEU A 12 5.39 25.03 34.05
CA LEU A 12 5.34 24.24 32.81
C LEU A 12 4.76 22.86 33.15
N SER A 13 3.55 22.59 32.68
CA SER A 13 2.94 21.26 32.70
C SER A 13 3.60 20.39 31.63
N ALA A 14 4.43 19.44 32.06
CA ALA A 14 4.98 18.41 31.18
C ALA A 14 3.85 17.47 30.74
N ARG A 15 3.51 17.47 29.44
CA ARG A 15 2.61 16.47 28.86
C ARG A 15 3.34 15.13 28.79
N VAL A 16 2.89 14.17 29.57
CA VAL A 16 3.33 12.78 29.52
C VAL A 16 2.86 12.16 28.19
N ALA A 17 3.79 11.56 27.43
CA ALA A 17 3.46 10.84 26.21
C ALA A 17 2.63 9.58 26.53
N PRO A 18 1.61 9.24 25.73
CA PRO A 18 0.80 8.04 25.97
C PRO A 18 1.65 6.78 25.78
N PRO A 19 1.40 5.72 26.58
CA PRO A 19 2.11 4.45 26.45
C PRO A 19 1.79 3.78 25.11
N PRO A 20 2.72 2.97 24.57
CA PRO A 20 2.47 2.24 23.33
C PRO A 20 1.32 1.26 23.50
N LEU A 21 0.44 1.20 22.50
CA LEU A 21 -0.65 0.23 22.42
C LEU A 21 -0.08 -1.20 22.40
N ALA A 22 -0.07 -1.86 23.55
CA ALA A 22 0.24 -3.27 23.64
C ALA A 22 -0.93 -4.09 23.08
N LEU A 23 -0.71 -4.80 21.98
CA LEU A 23 -1.68 -5.76 21.44
C LEU A 23 -1.87 -6.89 22.46
N GLY A 24 -3.04 -6.93 23.11
CA GLY A 24 -3.35 -7.91 24.13
C GLY A 24 -3.54 -9.34 23.57
N PRO A 25 -3.59 -10.36 24.45
CA PRO A 25 -3.79 -11.77 24.06
C PRO A 25 -5.10 -12.00 23.28
N GLN A 26 -6.07 -11.09 23.37
CA GLN A 26 -7.28 -11.13 22.54
C GLN A 26 -6.98 -10.96 21.04
N ALA A 27 -6.00 -10.11 20.67
CA ALA A 27 -5.61 -9.92 19.27
C ALA A 27 -5.02 -11.20 18.67
N LEU A 28 -4.22 -11.94 19.45
CA LEU A 28 -3.66 -13.23 19.05
C LEU A 28 -4.76 -14.29 18.89
N PHE A 29 -5.73 -14.34 19.81
CA PHE A 29 -6.85 -15.28 19.73
C PHE A 29 -7.73 -14.99 18.51
N CYS A 30 -8.05 -13.72 18.23
CA CYS A 30 -8.78 -13.33 17.03
C CYS A 30 -8.03 -13.72 15.76
N LEU A 31 -6.72 -13.49 15.70
CA LEU A 31 -5.88 -13.91 14.57
C LEU A 31 -5.94 -15.43 14.36
N LEU A 32 -5.84 -16.21 15.44
CA LEU A 32 -5.90 -17.68 15.38
C LEU A 32 -7.26 -18.18 14.89
N ALA A 33 -8.34 -17.57 15.37
CA ALA A 33 -9.71 -17.92 14.96
C ALA A 33 -9.95 -17.67 13.46
N ILE A 34 -9.45 -16.56 12.93
CA ILE A 34 -9.52 -16.24 11.49
C ILE A 34 -8.77 -17.30 10.65
N LEU A 35 -7.63 -17.80 11.13
CA LEU A 35 -6.84 -18.80 10.42
C LEU A 35 -7.48 -20.19 10.41
N LEU A 36 -8.24 -20.55 11.45
CA LEU A 36 -8.79 -21.89 11.63
C LEU A 36 -10.20 -22.08 11.04
N PHE A 37 -10.96 -21.01 10.84
CA PHE A 37 -12.34 -21.05 10.33
C PHE A 37 -12.52 -20.20 9.06
N PRO A 38 -12.09 -20.68 7.88
CA PRO A 38 -12.22 -19.91 6.64
C PRO A 38 -13.69 -19.79 6.21
N ALA A 39 -14.21 -18.57 6.13
CA ALA A 39 -15.52 -18.27 5.53
C ALA A 39 -15.43 -18.23 3.98
N SER A 40 -16.57 -18.32 3.29
CA SER A 40 -16.66 -18.04 1.85
C SER A 40 -16.28 -16.60 1.59
N ALA A 41 -15.01 -16.42 1.30
CA ALA A 41 -14.43 -15.10 1.36
C ALA A 41 -14.67 -14.28 0.10
N SER A 42 -15.35 -13.16 0.31
CA SER A 42 -15.71 -12.17 -0.70
C SER A 42 -14.79 -10.95 -0.64
N ALA A 43 -13.94 -10.83 0.38
CA ALA A 43 -13.00 -9.74 0.56
C ALA A 43 -11.58 -10.25 0.81
N ASP A 44 -10.60 -9.42 0.48
CA ASP A 44 -9.23 -9.65 0.87
C ASP A 44 -8.49 -8.34 1.19
N ILE A 45 -7.46 -8.44 2.02
CA ILE A 45 -6.54 -7.33 2.31
C ILE A 45 -5.12 -7.80 2.02
N THR A 46 -4.32 -6.93 1.40
CA THR A 46 -2.92 -7.19 1.09
C THR A 46 -2.05 -6.08 1.69
N GLY A 47 -1.00 -6.45 2.41
CA GLY A 47 0.15 -5.58 2.63
C GLY A 47 1.30 -6.04 1.73
N PHE A 48 1.94 -5.12 1.01
CA PHE A 48 3.00 -5.48 0.05
C PHE A 48 4.22 -4.56 0.11
N LEU A 49 5.33 -5.16 -0.31
CA LEU A 49 6.60 -4.50 -0.61
C LEU A 49 6.97 -4.84 -2.05
N GLY A 50 7.81 -4.02 -2.67
CA GLY A 50 8.20 -4.24 -4.04
C GLY A 50 9.30 -3.33 -4.50
N VAL A 51 9.51 -3.33 -5.82
CA VAL A 51 10.45 -2.45 -6.50
C VAL A 51 9.69 -1.64 -7.54
N ASN A 52 9.81 -0.32 -7.45
CA ASN A 52 9.53 0.60 -8.54
C ASN A 52 10.79 0.71 -9.39
N MET A 53 10.69 0.37 -10.66
CA MET A 53 11.83 0.26 -11.58
C MET A 53 12.04 1.52 -12.41
N THR A 54 11.25 2.58 -12.20
CA THR A 54 11.31 3.81 -12.98
C THR A 54 11.64 5.02 -12.11
N PRO A 55 12.62 5.87 -12.50
CA PRO A 55 13.68 5.62 -13.48
C PRO A 55 14.80 4.70 -12.94
N ALA A 56 14.79 4.42 -11.65
CA ALA A 56 15.75 3.58 -10.94
C ALA A 56 15.02 2.64 -9.98
N ASN A 57 15.68 1.53 -9.64
CA ASN A 57 15.14 0.53 -8.72
C ASN A 57 15.05 1.09 -7.29
N ARG A 58 13.83 1.34 -6.84
CA ARG A 58 13.55 1.90 -5.52
C ARG A 58 12.47 1.08 -4.80
N PRO A 59 12.54 0.94 -3.48
CA PRO A 59 11.52 0.22 -2.74
C PRO A 59 10.16 0.94 -2.86
N VAL A 60 9.12 0.16 -3.14
CA VAL A 60 7.71 0.59 -3.05
C VAL A 60 7.03 -0.23 -1.97
N LYS A 61 6.15 0.42 -1.21
CA LYS A 61 5.33 -0.22 -0.19
C LYS A 61 3.90 0.23 -0.32
N GLY A 62 2.97 -0.62 0.08
CA GLY A 62 1.56 -0.28 -0.03
C GLY A 62 0.64 -1.28 0.64
N VAL A 63 -0.64 -0.93 0.55
CA VAL A 63 -1.75 -1.74 1.01
C VAL A 63 -2.83 -1.77 -0.06
N ALA A 64 -3.50 -2.90 -0.19
CA ALA A 64 -4.65 -3.05 -1.07
C ALA A 64 -5.79 -3.72 -0.32
N ILE A 65 -7.02 -3.29 -0.61
CA ILE A 65 -8.25 -3.95 -0.16
C ILE A 65 -9.03 -4.36 -1.40
N GLY A 66 -9.47 -5.60 -1.43
CA GLY A 66 -10.16 -6.19 -2.56
C GLY A 66 -11.49 -6.81 -2.18
N ALA A 67 -12.40 -6.86 -3.14
CA ALA A 67 -13.60 -7.68 -3.10
C ALA A 67 -13.63 -8.56 -4.35
N GLY A 68 -13.80 -9.87 -4.17
CA GLY A 68 -13.74 -10.86 -5.24
C GLY A 68 -15.04 -11.64 -5.36
N LEU A 69 -15.63 -11.61 -6.55
CA LEU A 69 -16.47 -12.69 -7.07
C LEU A 69 -15.54 -13.79 -7.62
N LEU A 70 -16.08 -14.99 -7.87
CA LEU A 70 -15.30 -16.17 -8.27
C LEU A 70 -14.27 -15.91 -9.39
N ILE A 71 -14.65 -15.10 -10.38
CA ILE A 71 -13.82 -14.78 -11.56
C ILE A 71 -13.42 -13.29 -11.59
N VAL A 72 -14.31 -12.40 -11.15
CA VAL A 72 -14.12 -10.95 -11.26
C VAL A 72 -13.88 -10.36 -9.87
N GLY A 73 -12.89 -9.49 -9.74
CA GLY A 73 -12.64 -8.75 -8.51
C GLY A 73 -12.54 -7.25 -8.74
N LEU A 74 -12.68 -6.50 -7.66
CA LEU A 74 -12.37 -5.09 -7.57
C LEU A 74 -11.35 -4.90 -6.47
N GLU A 75 -10.45 -3.94 -6.65
CA GLU A 75 -9.40 -3.63 -5.70
C GLU A 75 -9.15 -2.14 -5.62
N PHE A 76 -8.87 -1.66 -4.41
CA PHE A 76 -8.30 -0.36 -4.19
C PHE A 76 -6.89 -0.52 -3.61
N GLU A 77 -5.91 0.16 -4.20
CA GLU A 77 -4.50 0.12 -3.82
C GLU A 77 -4.00 1.53 -3.46
N TYR A 78 -3.32 1.66 -2.31
CA TYR A 78 -2.44 2.78 -2.01
C TYR A 78 -0.99 2.29 -2.02
N ALA A 79 -0.11 3.02 -2.71
CA ALA A 79 1.32 2.73 -2.72
C ALA A 79 2.18 3.99 -2.72
N ASN A 80 3.33 3.90 -2.05
CA ASN A 80 4.31 4.97 -1.92
C ASN A 80 5.70 4.49 -2.35
N THR A 81 6.38 5.30 -3.16
CA THR A 81 7.81 5.20 -3.48
C THR A 81 8.49 6.50 -3.05
N SER A 82 9.58 6.43 -2.28
CA SER A 82 10.36 7.61 -1.87
C SER A 82 11.28 8.10 -3.00
N GLU A 83 11.53 9.41 -3.06
CA GLU A 83 12.45 10.00 -4.05
C GLU A 83 13.90 9.49 -3.92
N ASP A 84 14.64 9.55 -5.03
CA ASP A 84 16.10 9.41 -5.06
C ASP A 84 16.69 10.54 -5.90
N LEU A 85 17.24 11.53 -5.20
CA LEU A 85 17.83 12.73 -5.80
C LEU A 85 19.10 12.43 -6.61
N THR A 86 19.79 11.32 -6.34
CA THR A 86 21.01 10.97 -7.07
C THR A 86 20.70 10.49 -8.49
N GLN A 87 19.50 9.95 -8.69
CA GLN A 87 19.00 9.45 -9.97
C GLN A 87 17.92 10.36 -10.57
N ALA A 88 17.69 11.54 -9.99
CA ALA A 88 16.56 12.43 -10.33
C ALA A 88 15.21 11.69 -10.37
N ALA A 89 15.03 10.72 -9.47
CA ALA A 89 13.87 9.84 -9.42
C ALA A 89 12.83 10.40 -8.45
N PRO A 90 11.61 10.75 -8.91
CA PRO A 90 10.63 11.43 -8.08
C PRO A 90 9.97 10.48 -7.08
N ALA A 91 9.60 10.99 -5.91
CA ALA A 91 8.66 10.33 -5.02
C ALA A 91 7.31 10.18 -5.72
N LEU A 92 6.62 9.06 -5.47
CA LEU A 92 5.38 8.74 -6.17
C LEU A 92 4.41 8.05 -5.22
N ASP A 93 3.31 8.74 -4.93
CA ASP A 93 2.12 8.21 -4.27
C ASP A 93 1.08 7.86 -5.33
N THR A 94 0.47 6.68 -5.24
CA THR A 94 -0.61 6.25 -6.13
C THR A 94 -1.79 5.74 -5.33
N PHE A 95 -2.99 6.13 -5.74
CA PHE A 95 -4.26 5.59 -5.26
C PHE A 95 -5.02 5.05 -6.48
N MET A 96 -5.06 3.73 -6.62
CA MET A 96 -5.62 3.06 -7.79
C MET A 96 -6.88 2.28 -7.45
N PHE A 97 -7.83 2.32 -8.38
CA PHE A 97 -8.99 1.45 -8.39
C PHE A 97 -8.90 0.52 -9.59
N ASP A 98 -8.87 -0.77 -9.32
CA ASP A 98 -8.52 -1.81 -10.28
C ASP A 98 -9.61 -2.88 -10.38
N GLY A 99 -9.86 -3.34 -11.59
CA GLY A 99 -10.64 -4.54 -11.88
C GLY A 99 -9.71 -5.73 -12.09
N LEU A 100 -10.05 -6.87 -11.50
CA LEU A 100 -9.31 -8.12 -11.62
C LEU A 100 -10.11 -9.16 -12.40
N LEU A 101 -9.43 -9.89 -13.29
CA LEU A 101 -9.92 -11.11 -13.89
C LEU A 101 -9.04 -12.27 -13.42
N GLN A 102 -9.64 -13.25 -12.75
CA GLN A 102 -8.93 -14.30 -12.02
C GLN A 102 -9.35 -15.69 -12.51
N THR A 103 -8.42 -16.65 -12.48
CA THR A 103 -8.75 -18.05 -12.74
C THR A 103 -9.71 -18.58 -11.67
N PRO A 104 -10.83 -19.23 -12.04
CA PRO A 104 -11.84 -19.68 -11.08
C PRO A 104 -11.35 -20.83 -10.18
N ILE A 105 -10.42 -21.65 -10.69
CA ILE A 105 -9.86 -22.80 -10.00
C ILE A 105 -8.34 -22.61 -9.90
N PRO A 106 -7.75 -22.64 -8.69
CA PRO A 106 -6.30 -22.58 -8.53
C PRO A 106 -5.61 -23.80 -9.15
N ILE A 107 -4.47 -23.58 -9.80
CA ILE A 107 -3.60 -24.65 -10.35
C ILE A 107 -2.39 -24.77 -9.44
N ALA A 108 -2.18 -25.94 -8.82
CA ALA A 108 -1.11 -26.16 -7.84
C ALA A 108 -1.08 -25.10 -6.72
N GLY A 109 -2.25 -24.68 -6.23
CA GLY A 109 -2.37 -23.65 -5.19
C GLY A 109 -2.19 -22.20 -5.68
N MET A 110 -2.03 -21.98 -6.99
CA MET A 110 -1.85 -20.66 -7.59
C MET A 110 -3.12 -20.22 -8.30
N GLN A 111 -3.65 -19.05 -7.92
CA GLN A 111 -4.71 -18.35 -8.62
C GLN A 111 -4.10 -17.21 -9.42
N PHE A 112 -4.10 -17.33 -10.75
CA PHE A 112 -3.58 -16.31 -11.63
C PHE A 112 -4.62 -15.22 -11.87
N TYR A 113 -4.15 -14.00 -12.09
CA TYR A 113 -5.02 -12.88 -12.42
C TYR A 113 -4.36 -11.89 -13.37
N ALA A 114 -5.20 -11.23 -14.16
CA ALA A 114 -4.88 -9.98 -14.83
C ALA A 114 -5.60 -8.84 -14.11
N THR A 115 -5.02 -7.65 -14.14
CA THR A 115 -5.61 -6.45 -13.55
C THR A 115 -5.48 -5.27 -14.49
N ALA A 116 -6.49 -4.40 -14.48
CA ALA A 116 -6.44 -3.11 -15.15
C ALA A 116 -7.29 -2.10 -14.38
N GLY A 117 -6.84 -0.86 -14.35
CA GLY A 117 -7.51 0.16 -13.59
C GLY A 117 -6.96 1.56 -13.78
N GLY A 118 -7.38 2.45 -12.91
CA GLY A 118 -6.96 3.83 -12.92
C GLY A 118 -7.25 4.53 -11.62
N GLY A 119 -6.70 5.72 -11.48
CA GLY A 119 -6.81 6.47 -10.24
C GLY A 119 -5.97 7.72 -10.27
N ILE A 120 -5.62 8.20 -9.09
CA ILE A 120 -4.87 9.44 -8.89
C ILE A 120 -3.44 9.13 -8.47
N TYR A 121 -2.51 9.97 -8.89
CA TYR A 121 -1.15 9.95 -8.38
C TYR A 121 -0.73 11.33 -7.93
N HIS A 122 0.24 11.36 -7.02
CA HIS A 122 0.98 12.54 -6.64
C HIS A 122 2.47 12.27 -6.79
N GLU A 123 3.14 13.07 -7.61
CA GLU A 123 4.57 12.97 -7.88
C GLU A 123 5.28 14.21 -7.36
N THR A 124 6.39 14.02 -6.66
CA THR A 124 7.23 15.13 -6.18
C THR A 124 8.71 14.84 -6.38
N LEU A 125 9.50 15.88 -6.61
CA LEU A 125 10.96 15.81 -6.58
C LEU A 125 11.50 17.08 -5.95
N SER A 126 12.22 16.95 -4.84
CA SER A 126 12.66 18.08 -4.03
C SER A 126 13.61 19.04 -4.77
N VAL A 127 14.36 18.55 -5.75
CA VAL A 127 15.27 19.36 -6.59
C VAL A 127 15.12 18.86 -8.04
N PRO A 128 14.54 19.65 -8.97
CA PRO A 128 14.36 21.11 -8.94
C PRO A 128 13.03 21.62 -8.32
N ASN A 129 12.48 20.95 -7.30
CA ASN A 129 11.22 21.29 -6.62
C ASN A 129 10.00 21.23 -7.56
N THR A 130 9.72 20.03 -8.06
CA THR A 130 8.55 19.74 -8.88
C THR A 130 7.48 19.04 -8.06
N SER A 131 6.23 19.34 -8.35
CA SER A 131 5.08 18.67 -7.75
C SER A 131 3.94 18.60 -8.76
N GLU A 132 3.37 17.41 -8.92
CA GLU A 132 2.25 17.18 -9.80
C GLU A 132 1.24 16.24 -9.15
N THR A 133 -0.05 16.55 -9.30
CA THR A 133 -1.16 15.64 -9.01
C THR A 133 -1.96 15.48 -10.27
N ASN A 134 -2.14 14.24 -10.71
CA ASN A 134 -2.92 13.95 -11.90
C ASN A 134 -3.50 12.54 -11.83
N VAL A 135 -4.11 12.10 -12.93
CA VAL A 135 -4.64 10.75 -13.06
C VAL A 135 -3.66 9.81 -13.77
N GLY A 136 -3.79 8.52 -13.51
CA GLY A 136 -3.03 7.48 -14.20
C GLY A 136 -3.89 6.25 -14.43
N THR A 137 -3.45 5.42 -15.38
CA THR A 137 -4.00 4.08 -15.61
C THR A 137 -2.93 3.04 -15.32
N ASN A 138 -3.33 1.82 -14.99
CA ASN A 138 -2.40 0.71 -14.89
C ASN A 138 -2.97 -0.57 -15.51
N ILE A 139 -2.07 -1.44 -15.92
CA ILE A 139 -2.34 -2.80 -16.36
C ILE A 139 -1.28 -3.72 -15.78
N GLY A 140 -1.66 -4.93 -15.43
CA GLY A 140 -0.74 -5.89 -14.84
C GLY A 140 -1.33 -7.27 -14.68
N GLY A 141 -0.65 -8.06 -13.87
CA GLY A 141 -1.10 -9.38 -13.52
C GLY A 141 -0.16 -10.05 -12.55
N GLY A 142 -0.59 -11.21 -12.06
CA GLY A 142 0.16 -11.90 -11.04
C GLY A 142 -0.48 -13.21 -10.61
N ALA A 143 -0.04 -13.67 -9.45
CA ALA A 143 -0.54 -14.90 -8.84
C ALA A 143 -0.76 -14.71 -7.34
N LYS A 144 -1.86 -15.28 -6.83
CA LYS A 144 -2.11 -15.49 -5.41
C LYS A 144 -1.83 -16.97 -5.11
N ILE A 145 -0.81 -17.24 -4.31
CA ILE A 145 -0.29 -18.58 -3.97
C ILE A 145 -0.74 -18.92 -2.55
N SER A 146 -1.50 -19.99 -2.37
CA SER A 146 -1.94 -20.44 -1.04
C SER A 146 -0.77 -20.79 -0.14
N LEU A 147 -0.78 -20.28 1.10
CA LEU A 147 0.22 -20.60 2.12
C LEU A 147 -0.40 -21.48 3.21
N ALA A 148 -1.38 -20.96 3.95
CA ALA A 148 -2.06 -21.66 5.04
C ALA A 148 -3.43 -21.04 5.30
N GLY A 149 -4.49 -21.86 5.29
CA GLY A 149 -5.87 -21.38 5.49
C GLY A 149 -6.21 -20.22 4.53
N PRO A 150 -6.68 -19.06 5.04
CA PRO A 150 -6.97 -17.88 4.21
C PRO A 150 -5.73 -17.08 3.76
N LEU A 151 -4.53 -17.43 4.24
CA LEU A 151 -3.31 -16.70 3.96
C LEU A 151 -2.73 -17.10 2.60
N ARG A 152 -2.39 -16.09 1.79
CA ARG A 152 -1.81 -16.24 0.45
C ARG A 152 -0.60 -15.33 0.30
N LEU A 153 0.41 -15.79 -0.44
CA LEU A 153 1.44 -14.92 -1.01
C LEU A 153 0.89 -14.33 -2.30
N ARG A 154 1.05 -13.03 -2.51
CA ARG A 154 0.71 -12.36 -3.77
C ARG A 154 1.99 -11.90 -4.45
N LEU A 155 2.12 -12.24 -5.72
CA LEU A 155 3.11 -11.67 -6.63
C LEU A 155 2.34 -10.89 -7.69
N ASP A 156 2.83 -9.71 -8.07
CA ASP A 156 2.14 -8.80 -8.99
C ASP A 156 3.19 -8.00 -9.78
N TYR A 157 2.97 -7.84 -11.09
CA TYR A 157 3.71 -6.94 -11.94
C TYR A 157 2.74 -5.97 -12.61
N ARG A 158 3.03 -4.67 -12.49
CA ARG A 158 2.18 -3.60 -13.02
C ARG A 158 2.95 -2.60 -13.84
N VAL A 159 2.33 -2.17 -14.93
CA VAL A 159 2.76 -1.05 -15.75
C VAL A 159 1.73 0.07 -15.61
N PHE A 160 2.21 1.23 -15.21
CA PHE A 160 1.43 2.45 -15.02
C PHE A 160 1.70 3.42 -16.15
N ASN A 161 0.66 4.10 -16.62
CA ASN A 161 0.75 5.23 -17.53
C ASN A 161 0.16 6.46 -16.83
N LEU A 162 1.02 7.41 -16.49
CA LEU A 162 0.69 8.64 -15.80
C LEU A 162 0.32 9.74 -16.82
N ARG A 163 -0.69 10.55 -16.54
CA ARG A 163 -1.14 11.66 -17.41
C ARG A 163 -0.64 13.00 -16.91
N GLY A 164 -0.58 14.00 -17.79
CA GLY A 164 -0.07 15.32 -17.46
C GLY A 164 1.39 15.48 -17.84
N THR A 165 2.21 15.98 -16.92
CA THR A 165 3.64 16.26 -17.11
C THR A 165 4.55 15.54 -16.11
N PRO A 166 4.30 14.25 -15.78
CA PRO A 166 5.16 13.51 -14.87
C PRO A 166 6.59 13.43 -15.43
N LEU A 167 7.58 13.40 -14.56
CA LEU A 167 8.99 13.23 -14.96
C LEU A 167 9.18 11.93 -15.75
N HIS A 168 8.42 10.88 -15.38
CA HIS A 168 8.39 9.62 -16.11
C HIS A 168 6.97 9.12 -16.33
N GLN A 169 6.53 9.15 -17.59
CA GLN A 169 5.17 8.79 -17.95
C GLN A 169 4.83 7.31 -17.73
N THR A 170 5.79 6.41 -17.95
CA THR A 170 5.59 4.96 -17.82
C THR A 170 6.37 4.42 -16.63
N VAL A 171 5.65 3.95 -15.62
CA VAL A 171 6.23 3.43 -14.37
C VAL A 171 6.00 1.92 -14.30
N GLN A 172 7.04 1.15 -14.02
CA GLN A 172 6.95 -0.30 -13.87
C GLN A 172 7.18 -0.68 -12.41
N ARG A 173 6.37 -1.59 -11.88
CA ARG A 173 6.49 -2.06 -10.51
C ARG A 173 6.34 -3.58 -10.43
N PHE A 174 7.10 -4.18 -9.53
CA PHE A 174 6.95 -5.57 -9.12
C PHE A 174 6.72 -5.62 -7.61
N TYR A 175 5.73 -6.39 -7.18
CA TYR A 175 5.32 -6.51 -5.78
C TYR A 175 5.37 -7.95 -5.29
N ALA A 176 5.68 -8.10 -4.00
CA ALA A 176 5.41 -9.28 -3.20
C ALA A 176 4.63 -8.86 -1.95
N GLY A 177 3.51 -9.53 -1.68
CA GLY A 177 2.63 -9.18 -0.57
C GLY A 177 2.04 -10.38 0.15
N ILE A 178 1.62 -10.13 1.38
CA ILE A 178 0.83 -11.08 2.17
C ILE A 178 -0.64 -10.69 2.02
N ASN A 179 -1.43 -11.62 1.52
CA ASN A 179 -2.85 -11.47 1.27
C ASN A 179 -3.65 -12.33 2.25
N LEU A 180 -4.60 -11.72 2.96
CA LEU A 180 -5.53 -12.40 3.86
C LEU A 180 -6.93 -12.32 3.27
N LYS A 181 -7.53 -13.50 3.04
CA LYS A 181 -8.85 -13.66 2.43
C LYS A 181 -9.92 -13.95 3.52
N PHE A 182 -11.05 -13.25 3.54
CA PHE A 182 -12.13 -13.46 4.54
C PHE A 182 -13.55 -13.22 4.01
#